data_AF-A0A3S0GPR1-F1
#
_entry.id   AF-A0A3S0GPR1-F1
#
_cell.length_a   1.000
_cell.length_b   1.000
_cell.length_c   1.000
_cell.angle_alpha   90.00
_cell.angle_beta   90.00
_cell.angle_gamma   90.00
#
_symmetry.space_group_name_H-M   'P 1'
#
loop_
_entity.id
_entity.type
_entity.pdbx_description
1 polymer ?
#
loop_
_entity_poly.entity_id
_entity_poly.type
_entity_poly.pdbx_seq_one_letter_code
_entity_poly.pdbx_strand_id
1 'polypeptide(L)'
;MWWQYVLVFCGALLVDITPFPLPPAFTVMIFLQAAFNLPIWPVIIVGVLGSALGRYILTLYIPDVSGKLLTPEKNEDIRFLGEKIKTSGLKAQFFILFYTLLPLSSTPLFIAGGVARMKPYYMLPAFLAGKLTSDGVAVFMGKYAAENTTSLLNGIISWQSVITLGLFLILIFCLLFIDWRTLIQHHQLKFRFKIWRWRHRN
;
A
#
# COMPACT_ATOMS: atom_id res chain seq x y z
N MET A 1 -1.20 -15.53 26.75
CA MET A 1 -0.73 -15.89 25.40
C MET A 1 -1.77 -15.61 24.30
N TRP A 2 -3.08 -15.52 24.59
CA TRP A 2 -4.10 -15.25 23.55
C TRP A 2 -4.45 -13.76 23.35
N TRP A 3 -4.37 -12.94 24.40
CA TRP A 3 -4.72 -11.52 24.32
C TRP A 3 -3.78 -10.72 23.40
N GLN A 4 -2.54 -11.15 23.23
CA GLN A 4 -1.60 -10.52 22.28
C GLN A 4 -2.10 -10.64 20.84
N TYR A 5 -2.69 -11.78 20.46
CA TYR A 5 -3.28 -11.94 19.13
C TYR A 5 -4.56 -11.10 18.96
N VAL A 6 -5.31 -10.89 20.03
CA VAL A 6 -6.44 -9.93 20.01
C VAL A 6 -5.93 -8.52 19.72
N LEU A 7 -4.79 -8.11 20.30
CA LEU A 7 -4.18 -6.82 19.96
C LEU A 7 -3.72 -6.75 18.51
N VAL A 8 -3.14 -7.82 17.95
CA VAL A 8 -2.78 -7.88 16.53
C VAL A 8 -4.03 -7.71 15.66
N PHE A 9 -5.10 -8.42 15.97
CA PHE A 9 -6.37 -8.33 15.26
C PHE A 9 -6.96 -6.92 15.31
N CYS A 10 -7.13 -6.39 16.53
CA CYS A 10 -7.72 -5.08 16.76
C CYS A 10 -6.86 -3.97 16.16
N GLY A 11 -5.54 -4.06 16.28
CA GLY A 11 -4.61 -3.09 15.69
C GLY A 11 -4.69 -3.06 14.16
N ALA A 12 -4.67 -4.22 13.51
CA ALA A 12 -4.84 -4.32 12.05
C ALA A 12 -6.23 -3.81 11.60
N LEU A 13 -7.28 -4.14 12.35
CA LEU A 13 -8.64 -3.67 12.09
C LEU A 13 -8.74 -2.15 12.21
N LEU A 14 -8.21 -1.56 13.28
CA LEU A 14 -8.26 -0.11 13.52
C LEU A 14 -7.51 0.68 12.46
N VAL A 15 -6.42 0.14 11.92
CA VAL A 15 -5.70 0.78 10.82
C VAL A 15 -6.56 0.79 9.55
N ASP A 16 -7.12 -0.37 9.18
CA ASP A 16 -7.77 -0.54 7.88
C ASP A 16 -9.25 -0.15 7.85
N ILE A 17 -9.90 0.01 9.01
CA ILE A 17 -11.25 0.56 9.09
C ILE A 17 -11.28 2.04 8.73
N THR A 18 -10.18 2.77 8.87
CA THR A 18 -10.17 4.22 8.65
C THR A 18 -10.12 4.58 7.15
N PRO A 19 -10.74 5.71 6.75
CA PRO A 19 -10.69 6.19 5.37
C PRO A 19 -9.40 6.98 5.08
N PHE A 20 -8.46 7.02 6.04
CA PHE A 20 -7.22 7.78 5.94
C PHE A 20 -6.06 6.87 5.53
N PRO A 21 -5.03 7.40 4.84
CA PRO A 21 -3.82 6.65 4.54
C PRO A 21 -2.96 6.51 5.80
N LEU A 22 -3.36 5.59 6.69
CA LEU A 22 -2.57 5.19 7.85
C LEU A 22 -1.38 4.29 7.45
N PRO A 23 -0.37 4.12 8.33
CA PRO A 23 0.67 3.12 8.14
C PRO A 23 0.07 1.75 7.83
N PRO A 24 0.69 0.93 6.97
CA PRO A 24 0.15 -0.38 6.63
C PRO A 24 -0.07 -1.28 7.85
N ALA A 25 -1.08 -2.15 7.80
CA ALA A 25 -1.40 -3.08 8.90
C ALA A 25 -0.22 -3.97 9.29
N PHE A 26 0.64 -4.37 8.34
CA PHE A 26 1.85 -5.14 8.64
C PHE A 26 2.80 -4.42 9.61
N THR A 27 2.80 -3.08 9.66
CA THR A 27 3.65 -2.33 10.58
C THR A 27 3.26 -2.63 12.04
N VAL A 28 1.96 -2.70 12.31
CA VAL A 28 1.43 -3.09 13.63
C VAL A 28 1.76 -4.56 13.92
N MET A 29 1.65 -5.43 12.90
CA MET A 29 2.00 -6.85 13.04
C MET A 29 3.48 -7.04 13.39
N ILE A 30 4.41 -6.39 12.68
CA ILE A 30 5.86 -6.44 12.96
C ILE A 30 6.15 -5.93 14.37
N PHE A 31 5.59 -4.78 14.74
CA PHE A 31 5.80 -4.20 16.06
C PHE A 31 5.36 -5.15 17.19
N LEU A 32 4.14 -5.68 17.12
CA LEU A 32 3.61 -6.58 18.14
C LEU A 32 4.31 -7.94 18.12
N GLN A 33 4.69 -8.44 16.94
CA GLN A 33 5.48 -9.66 16.79
C GLN A 33 6.83 -9.54 17.49
N ALA A 34 7.54 -8.43 17.29
CA ALA A 34 8.83 -8.17 17.92
C ALA A 34 8.69 -7.90 19.43
N ALA A 35 7.71 -7.09 19.85
CA ALA A 35 7.52 -6.72 21.24
C ALA A 35 7.14 -7.89 22.15
N PHE A 36 6.34 -8.84 21.64
CA PHE A 36 5.87 -10.00 22.41
C PHE A 36 6.52 -11.32 21.99
N ASN A 37 7.51 -11.28 21.10
CA ASN A 37 8.19 -12.44 20.52
C ASN A 37 7.21 -13.52 20.01
N LEU A 38 6.20 -13.09 19.25
CA LEU A 38 5.13 -13.97 18.79
C LEU A 38 5.57 -14.83 17.60
N PRO A 39 5.04 -16.06 17.48
CA PRO A 39 5.10 -16.84 16.25
C PRO A 39 4.55 -16.08 15.03
N ILE A 40 5.28 -16.14 13.92
CA ILE A 40 5.00 -15.34 12.71
C ILE A 40 3.67 -15.70 12.06
N TRP A 41 3.41 -17.00 11.85
CA TRP A 41 2.22 -17.46 11.12
C TRP A 41 0.90 -17.06 11.79
N PRO A 42 0.70 -17.27 13.11
CA PRO A 42 -0.48 -16.77 13.80
C PRO A 42 -0.65 -15.25 13.73
N VAL A 43 0.44 -14.48 13.84
CA VAL A 43 0.40 -13.01 13.69
C VAL A 43 -0.11 -12.61 12.30
N ILE A 44 0.43 -13.23 11.25
CA ILE A 44 0.03 -12.95 9.87
C ILE A 44 -1.45 -13.30 9.68
N ILE A 45 -1.88 -14.51 10.06
CA ILE A 45 -3.27 -14.96 9.86
C ILE A 45 -4.24 -14.03 10.60
N VAL A 46 -3.99 -13.78 11.88
CA VAL A 46 -4.87 -12.95 12.71
C VAL A 46 -4.88 -11.50 12.25
N GLY A 47 -3.72 -10.95 11.90
CA GLY A 47 -3.60 -9.59 11.40
C GLY A 47 -4.28 -9.39 10.04
N VAL A 48 -4.11 -10.33 9.11
CA VAL A 48 -4.76 -10.30 7.78
C VAL A 48 -6.28 -10.41 7.93
N LEU A 49 -6.78 -11.25 8.85
CA LEU A 49 -8.22 -11.32 9.14
C LEU A 49 -8.75 -10.02 9.74
N GLY A 50 -8.05 -9.43 10.71
CA GLY A 50 -8.41 -8.13 11.29
C GLY A 50 -8.44 -7.02 10.25
N SER A 51 -7.43 -7.01 9.38
CA SER A 51 -7.34 -6.11 8.24
C SER A 51 -8.51 -6.26 7.25
N ALA A 52 -8.81 -7.48 6.83
CA ALA A 52 -9.90 -7.76 5.90
C ALA A 52 -11.25 -7.38 6.48
N LEU A 53 -11.45 -7.61 7.79
CA LEU A 53 -12.64 -7.13 8.48
C LEU A 53 -12.69 -5.60 8.54
N GLY A 54 -11.57 -4.93 8.81
CA GLY A 54 -11.48 -3.46 8.74
C GLY A 54 -11.89 -2.92 7.37
N ARG A 55 -11.37 -3.51 6.28
CA ARG A 55 -11.75 -3.15 4.91
C ARG A 55 -13.21 -3.45 4.58
N TYR A 56 -13.73 -4.57 5.08
CA TYR A 56 -15.16 -4.88 4.97
C TYR A 56 -16.00 -3.78 5.64
N ILE A 57 -15.71 -3.43 6.89
CA ILE A 57 -16.45 -2.39 7.62
C ILE A 57 -16.32 -1.04 6.90
N LEU A 58 -15.12 -0.66 6.43
CA LEU A 58 -14.90 0.55 5.64
C LEU A 58 -15.84 0.62 4.44
N THR A 59 -15.98 -0.46 3.67
CA THR A 59 -16.86 -0.48 2.49
C THR A 59 -18.33 -0.31 2.82
N LEU A 60 -18.76 -0.64 4.04
CA LEU A 60 -20.15 -0.52 4.46
C LEU A 60 -20.53 0.92 4.79
N TYR A 61 -19.67 1.66 5.51
CA TYR A 61 -20.00 3.00 5.98
C TYR A 61 -19.49 4.13 5.06
N ILE A 62 -18.46 3.87 4.23
CA ILE A 62 -17.90 4.90 3.35
C ILE A 62 -18.90 5.51 2.35
N PRO A 63 -19.96 4.83 1.85
CA PRO A 63 -20.95 5.47 0.99
C PRO A 63 -21.67 6.64 1.68
N ASP A 64 -21.86 6.56 3.00
CA ASP A 64 -22.57 7.57 3.78
C ASP A 64 -21.63 8.70 4.22
N VAL A 65 -20.36 8.37 4.46
CA VAL A 65 -19.33 9.33 4.85
C VAL A 65 -18.75 10.09 3.66
N SER A 66 -18.71 9.48 2.47
CA SER A 66 -18.10 10.09 1.27
C SER A 66 -18.78 11.39 0.86
N GLY A 67 -20.10 11.51 1.03
CA GLY A 67 -20.83 12.74 0.75
C GLY A 67 -20.43 13.93 1.64
N LYS A 68 -19.78 13.69 2.78
CA LYS A 68 -19.22 14.72 3.66
C LYS A 68 -17.72 14.94 3.46
N LEU A 69 -17.01 13.94 2.94
CA LEU A 69 -15.55 13.94 2.81
C LEU A 69 -15.05 14.36 1.42
N LEU A 70 -15.88 14.18 0.38
CA LEU A 70 -15.52 14.39 -1.03
C LEU A 70 -16.45 15.41 -1.70
N THR A 71 -15.93 16.15 -2.68
CA THR A 71 -16.77 17.00 -3.53
C THR A 71 -17.67 16.14 -4.44
N PRO A 72 -18.84 16.66 -4.89
CA PRO A 72 -19.75 15.93 -5.76
C PRO A 72 -19.09 15.38 -7.02
N GLU A 73 -18.28 16.20 -7.70
CA GLU A 73 -17.53 15.83 -8.91
C GLU A 73 -16.58 14.65 -8.64
N LYS A 74 -15.86 14.70 -7.52
CA LYS A 74 -14.92 13.62 -7.16
C LYS A 74 -15.65 12.33 -6.81
N ASN A 75 -16.82 12.45 -6.20
CA ASN A 75 -17.67 11.32 -5.85
C ASN A 75 -18.21 10.65 -7.12
N GLU A 76 -18.60 11.41 -8.14
CA GLU A 76 -19.02 10.90 -9.45
C GLU A 76 -17.89 10.18 -10.19
N ASP A 77 -16.69 10.77 -10.25
CA ASP A 77 -15.50 10.13 -10.84
C ASP A 77 -15.19 8.78 -10.18
N ILE A 78 -15.26 8.75 -8.85
CA ILE A 78 -14.98 7.54 -8.07
C ILE A 78 -16.06 6.49 -8.28
N ARG A 79 -17.34 6.89 -8.38
CA ARG A 79 -18.45 5.98 -8.71
C ARG A 79 -18.26 5.36 -10.09
N PHE A 80 -17.90 6.17 -11.10
CA PHE A 80 -17.62 5.69 -12.45
C PHE A 80 -16.49 4.66 -12.46
N LEU A 81 -15.40 4.93 -11.74
CA LEU A 81 -14.27 4.00 -11.59
C LEU A 81 -14.72 2.67 -10.95
N GLY A 82 -15.48 2.73 -9.86
CA GLY A 82 -15.96 1.52 -9.20
C GLY A 82 -16.95 0.70 -10.05
N GLU A 83 -17.81 1.34 -10.84
CA GLU A 83 -18.68 0.63 -11.80
C GLU A 83 -17.88 -0.12 -12.88
N LYS A 84 -16.78 0.46 -13.35
CA LYS A 84 -15.86 -0.21 -14.29
C LYS A 84 -15.15 -1.40 -13.68
N ILE A 85 -14.77 -1.32 -12.40
CA ILE A 85 -14.20 -2.46 -11.67
C ILE A 85 -15.27 -3.56 -11.52
N LYS A 86 -16.49 -3.18 -11.10
CA LYS A 86 -17.63 -4.11 -10.91
C LYS A 86 -17.96 -4.93 -12.17
N THR A 87 -17.92 -4.31 -13.34
CA THR A 87 -18.27 -4.97 -14.62
C THR A 87 -17.17 -5.86 -15.19
N SER A 88 -15.93 -5.75 -14.68
CA SER A 88 -14.77 -6.43 -15.27
C SER A 88 -14.48 -7.85 -14.70
N GLY A 89 -15.25 -8.30 -13.72
CA GLY A 89 -15.22 -9.67 -13.20
C GLY A 89 -13.82 -10.14 -12.76
N LEU A 90 -13.29 -11.16 -13.44
CA LEU A 90 -11.94 -11.71 -13.18
C LEU A 90 -10.82 -10.67 -13.36
N LYS A 91 -10.96 -9.73 -14.31
CA LYS A 91 -9.95 -8.69 -14.53
C LYS A 91 -9.83 -7.75 -13.31
N ALA A 92 -10.95 -7.47 -12.64
CA ALA A 92 -10.93 -6.74 -11.37
C ALA A 92 -10.20 -7.51 -10.27
N GLN A 93 -10.42 -8.82 -10.14
CA GLN A 93 -9.71 -9.64 -9.15
C GLN A 93 -8.19 -9.58 -9.36
N PHE A 94 -7.73 -9.76 -10.60
CA PHE A 94 -6.30 -9.63 -10.91
C PHE A 94 -5.77 -8.22 -10.63
N PHE A 95 -6.50 -7.18 -11.03
CA PHE A 95 -6.10 -5.80 -10.76
C PHE A 95 -5.95 -5.54 -9.25
N ILE A 96 -6.93 -5.97 -8.45
CA ILE A 96 -6.92 -5.82 -6.98
C ILE A 96 -5.77 -6.60 -6.36
N LEU A 97 -5.53 -7.83 -6.83
CA LEU A 97 -4.43 -8.68 -6.37
C LEU A 97 -3.08 -7.99 -6.63
N PHE A 98 -2.80 -7.62 -7.88
CA PHE A 98 -1.56 -6.92 -8.24
C PHE A 98 -1.42 -5.61 -7.49
N TYR A 99 -2.49 -4.83 -7.36
CA TYR A 99 -2.49 -3.58 -6.61
C TYR A 99 -2.13 -3.78 -5.14
N THR A 100 -2.62 -4.85 -4.51
CA THR A 100 -2.36 -5.18 -3.11
C THR A 100 -0.96 -5.77 -2.88
N LEU A 101 -0.39 -6.43 -3.88
CA LEU A 101 1.01 -6.90 -3.85
C LEU A 101 2.02 -5.76 -3.96
N LEU A 102 1.64 -4.65 -4.59
CA LEU A 102 2.45 -3.46 -4.60
C LEU A 102 2.46 -2.80 -3.22
N PRO A 103 3.54 -2.08 -2.83
CA PRO A 103 3.60 -1.30 -1.60
C PRO A 103 2.76 -0.01 -1.72
N LEU A 104 1.55 -0.11 -2.28
CA LEU A 104 0.58 0.96 -2.40
C LEU A 104 -0.49 0.81 -1.33
N SER A 105 -1.00 1.93 -0.83
CA SER A 105 -2.11 1.90 0.12
C SER A 105 -3.34 1.29 -0.57
N SER A 106 -3.93 0.25 0.00
CA SER A 106 -5.20 -0.33 -0.46
C SER A 106 -6.42 0.55 -0.11
N THR A 107 -6.25 1.59 0.71
CA THR A 107 -7.35 2.47 1.13
C THR A 107 -8.10 3.11 -0.04
N PRO A 108 -7.47 3.73 -1.05
CA PRO A 108 -8.19 4.33 -2.17
C PRO A 108 -9.02 3.33 -2.97
N LEU A 109 -8.53 2.09 -3.10
CA LEU A 109 -9.24 1.01 -3.80
C LEU A 109 -10.54 0.64 -3.08
N PHE A 110 -10.50 0.48 -1.76
CA PHE A 110 -11.68 0.15 -0.96
C PHE A 110 -12.65 1.33 -0.79
N ILE A 111 -12.14 2.57 -0.72
CA ILE A 111 -12.99 3.76 -0.77
C ILE A 111 -13.71 3.81 -2.11
N ALA A 112 -13.01 3.61 -3.22
CA ALA A 112 -13.64 3.66 -4.54
C ALA A 112 -14.70 2.57 -4.72
N GLY A 113 -14.39 1.34 -4.32
CA GLY A 113 -15.36 0.24 -4.36
C GLY A 113 -16.56 0.48 -3.43
N GLY A 114 -16.32 0.98 -2.21
CA GLY A 114 -17.38 1.28 -1.26
C GLY A 114 -18.29 2.41 -1.73
N VAL A 115 -17.73 3.53 -2.20
CA VAL A 115 -18.49 4.65 -2.78
C VAL A 115 -19.35 4.21 -3.98
N ALA A 116 -18.82 3.32 -4.83
CA ALA A 116 -19.57 2.72 -5.93
C ALA A 116 -20.56 1.62 -5.50
N ARG A 117 -20.76 1.42 -4.19
CA ARG A 117 -21.63 0.40 -3.58
C ARG A 117 -21.36 -1.00 -4.14
N MET A 118 -20.08 -1.31 -4.38
CA MET A 118 -19.67 -2.65 -4.77
C MET A 118 -19.82 -3.58 -3.58
N LYS A 119 -20.35 -4.78 -3.83
CA LYS A 119 -20.44 -5.78 -2.76
C LYS A 119 -19.02 -6.21 -2.36
N PRO A 120 -18.68 -6.30 -1.06
CA PRO A 120 -17.29 -6.51 -0.62
C PRO A 120 -16.65 -7.81 -1.13
N TYR A 121 -17.44 -8.84 -1.41
CA TYR A 121 -16.93 -10.10 -1.97
C TYR A 121 -16.31 -9.95 -3.36
N TYR A 122 -16.56 -8.85 -4.08
CA TYR A 122 -15.86 -8.54 -5.34
C TYR A 122 -14.44 -8.02 -5.12
N MET A 123 -14.03 -7.71 -3.89
CA MET A 123 -12.70 -7.17 -3.59
C MET A 123 -11.94 -8.01 -2.57
N LEU A 124 -12.64 -8.50 -1.55
CA LEU A 124 -12.03 -9.20 -0.42
C LEU A 124 -11.21 -10.45 -0.79
N PRO A 125 -11.63 -11.34 -1.71
CA PRO A 125 -10.86 -12.55 -2.01
C PRO A 125 -9.46 -12.24 -2.58
N ALA A 126 -9.38 -11.40 -3.62
CA ALA A 126 -8.10 -10.96 -4.18
C ALA A 126 -7.28 -10.15 -3.17
N PHE A 127 -7.93 -9.29 -2.39
CA PHE A 127 -7.26 -8.53 -1.34
C PHE A 127 -6.65 -9.43 -0.27
N LEU A 128 -7.39 -10.44 0.22
CA LEU A 128 -6.90 -11.39 1.21
C LEU A 128 -5.67 -12.14 0.71
N ALA A 129 -5.70 -12.64 -0.53
CA ALA A 129 -4.56 -13.33 -1.13
C ALA A 129 -3.34 -12.41 -1.29
N GLY A 130 -3.55 -11.19 -1.81
CA GLY A 130 -2.49 -10.21 -1.97
C GLY A 130 -1.90 -9.77 -0.63
N LYS A 131 -2.76 -9.55 0.37
CA LYS A 131 -2.36 -9.09 1.70
C LYS A 131 -1.66 -10.17 2.50
N LEU A 132 -2.13 -11.41 2.42
CA LEU A 132 -1.43 -12.55 3.03
C LEU A 132 -0.01 -12.68 2.50
N THR A 133 0.17 -12.48 1.19
CA THR A 133 1.48 -12.54 0.54
C THR A 133 2.34 -11.32 0.93
N SER A 134 1.81 -10.11 0.78
CA SER A 134 2.53 -8.85 1.02
C SER A 134 2.89 -8.66 2.51
N ASP A 135 1.90 -8.80 3.40
CA ASP A 135 2.12 -8.72 4.84
C ASP A 135 3.00 -9.89 5.32
N GLY A 136 2.86 -11.07 4.71
CA GLY A 136 3.74 -12.21 4.99
C GLY A 136 5.20 -11.87 4.72
N VAL A 137 5.53 -11.43 3.49
CA VAL A 137 6.89 -11.01 3.13
C VAL A 137 7.39 -9.91 4.07
N ALA A 138 6.57 -8.90 4.35
CA ALA A 138 6.94 -7.78 5.21
C ALA A 138 7.22 -8.23 6.67
N VAL A 139 6.39 -9.10 7.25
CA VAL A 139 6.57 -9.59 8.62
C VAL A 139 7.79 -10.50 8.72
N PHE A 140 8.04 -11.37 7.74
CA PHE A 140 9.26 -12.20 7.69
C PHE A 140 10.52 -11.32 7.58
N MET A 141 10.52 -10.33 6.68
CA MET A 141 11.62 -9.38 6.55
C MET A 141 11.81 -8.54 7.82
N GLY A 142 10.72 -8.10 8.45
CA GLY A 142 10.75 -7.32 9.69
C GLY A 142 11.36 -8.12 10.84
N LYS A 143 10.98 -9.38 11.00
CA LYS A 143 11.59 -10.27 12.00
C LYS A 143 13.07 -10.49 11.71
N TYR A 144 13.43 -10.82 10.46
CA TYR A 144 14.83 -10.98 10.07
C TYR A 144 15.65 -9.74 10.41
N ALA A 145 15.11 -8.54 10.13
CA ALA A 145 15.77 -7.28 10.47
C ALA A 145 15.91 -7.06 11.98
N ALA A 146 14.89 -7.39 12.77
CA ALA A 146 14.92 -7.27 14.23
C ALA A 146 15.95 -8.21 14.87
N GLU A 147 16.05 -9.46 14.40
CA GLU A 147 17.01 -10.44 14.92
C GLU A 147 18.45 -10.15 14.45
N ASN A 148 18.61 -9.55 13.28
CA ASN A 148 19.91 -9.24 12.67
C ASN A 148 20.28 -7.75 12.79
N THR A 149 19.71 -7.02 13.75
CA THR A 149 19.92 -5.56 13.83
C THR A 149 21.40 -5.19 13.98
N THR A 150 22.20 -5.97 14.73
CA THR A 150 23.65 -5.71 14.90
C THR A 150 24.45 -5.99 13.62
N SER A 151 24.14 -7.05 12.89
CA SER A 151 24.80 -7.36 11.62
C SER A 151 24.35 -6.41 10.50
N LEU A 152 23.08 -5.99 10.50
CA LEU A 152 22.58 -4.94 9.60
C LEU A 152 23.23 -3.59 9.88
N LEU A 153 23.34 -3.17 11.14
CA LEU A 153 24.00 -1.90 11.50
C LEU A 153 25.46 -1.87 11.07
N ASN A 154 26.19 -2.96 11.24
CA ASN A 154 27.56 -3.09 10.75
C ASN A 154 27.65 -3.15 9.21
N GLY A 155 26.61 -3.66 8.54
CA GLY A 155 26.50 -3.75 7.08
C GLY A 155 25.93 -2.50 6.38
N ILE A 156 25.34 -1.54 7.11
CA ILE A 156 24.81 -0.29 6.54
C ILE A 156 25.93 0.57 5.96
N ILE A 157 27.14 0.52 6.54
CA ILE A 157 28.36 1.13 5.98
C ILE A 157 29.13 0.06 5.18
N SER A 158 28.42 -0.69 4.34
CA SER A 158 29.06 -1.59 3.38
C SER A 158 29.14 -0.93 2.01
N TRP A 159 30.13 -1.36 1.22
CA TRP A 159 30.25 -0.94 -0.18
C TRP A 159 28.99 -1.27 -1.00
N GLN A 160 28.28 -2.34 -0.63
CA GLN A 160 27.01 -2.75 -1.25
C GLN A 160 25.90 -1.72 -1.00
N SER A 161 25.78 -1.20 0.22
CA SER A 161 24.82 -0.14 0.57
C SER A 161 25.12 1.16 -0.18
N VAL A 162 26.39 1.53 -0.31
CA VAL A 162 26.81 2.71 -1.09
C VAL A 162 26.47 2.56 -2.57
N ILE A 163 26.74 1.38 -3.17
CA ILE A 163 26.39 1.11 -4.56
C ILE A 163 24.88 1.15 -4.74
N THR A 164 24.12 0.53 -3.84
CA THR A 164 22.65 0.45 -3.98
C THR A 164 22.00 1.83 -3.83
N LEU A 165 22.48 2.64 -2.88
CA LEU A 165 22.07 4.04 -2.73
C LEU A 165 22.45 4.86 -3.97
N GLY A 166 23.68 4.72 -4.47
CA GLY A 166 24.14 5.38 -5.68
C GLY A 166 23.29 5.04 -6.90
N LEU A 167 22.98 3.75 -7.07
CA LEU A 167 22.15 3.26 -8.18
C LEU A 167 20.72 3.78 -8.08
N PHE A 168 20.15 3.83 -6.86
CA PHE A 168 18.84 4.42 -6.60
C PHE A 168 18.82 5.93 -6.89
N LEU A 169 19.85 6.67 -6.47
CA LEU A 169 20.00 8.09 -6.77
C LEU A 169 20.17 8.35 -8.26
N ILE A 170 20.94 7.52 -8.98
CA ILE A 170 21.07 7.58 -10.44
C ILE A 170 19.72 7.33 -11.10
N LEU A 171 18.93 6.36 -10.62
CA LEU A 171 17.61 6.06 -11.17
C LEU A 171 16.64 7.25 -10.97
N ILE A 172 16.63 7.85 -9.78
CA ILE A 172 15.87 9.09 -9.50
C ILE A 172 16.35 10.22 -10.41
N PHE A 173 17.66 10.39 -10.55
CA PHE A 173 18.25 11.42 -11.42
C PHE A 173 17.81 11.25 -12.87
N CYS A 174 17.92 10.03 -13.41
CA CYS A 174 17.44 9.70 -14.74
C CYS A 174 15.95 10.00 -14.89
N LEU A 175 15.14 9.60 -13.92
CA LEU A 175 13.69 9.83 -13.95
C LEU A 175 13.32 11.32 -13.97
N LEU A 176 14.00 12.14 -13.18
CA LEU A 176 13.71 13.57 -13.06
C LEU A 176 14.29 14.41 -14.20
N PHE A 177 15.48 14.07 -14.68
CA PHE A 177 16.25 14.94 -15.58
C PHE A 177 16.26 14.47 -17.03
N ILE A 178 15.91 13.23 -17.35
CA ILE A 178 15.80 12.78 -18.74
C ILE A 178 14.52 13.32 -19.37
N ASP A 179 14.63 13.92 -20.55
CA ASP A 179 13.48 14.24 -21.39
C ASP A 179 12.96 12.95 -22.04
N TRP A 180 12.13 12.22 -21.30
CA TRP A 180 11.53 10.96 -21.73
C TRP A 180 10.78 11.08 -23.07
N ARG A 181 10.18 12.23 -23.35
CA ARG A 181 9.48 12.47 -24.62
C ARG A 181 10.48 12.49 -25.78
N THR A 182 11.57 13.23 -25.65
CA THR A 182 12.61 13.28 -26.69
C THR A 182 13.35 11.94 -26.82
N LEU A 183 13.59 11.24 -25.70
CA LEU A 183 14.24 9.93 -25.71
C LEU A 183 13.37 8.88 -26.44
N ILE A 184 12.07 8.83 -26.17
CA ILE A 184 11.16 7.83 -26.76
C ILE A 184 10.82 8.16 -28.22
N GLN A 185 10.62 9.43 -28.56
CA GLN A 185 10.16 9.82 -29.91
C GLN A 185 11.30 10.01 -30.91
N HIS A 186 12.47 10.44 -30.45
CA HIS A 186 13.58 10.81 -31.34
C HIS A 186 14.85 9.97 -31.08
N HIS A 187 14.83 9.02 -30.14
CA HIS A 187 15.99 8.22 -29.72
C HIS A 187 17.21 9.09 -29.32
N GLN A 188 16.96 10.35 -28.92
CA GLN A 188 18.00 11.27 -28.50
C GLN A 188 17.91 11.51 -26.99
N LEU A 189 19.00 11.22 -26.30
CA LEU A 189 19.12 11.45 -24.87
C LEU A 189 19.39 12.94 -24.61
N LYS A 190 18.36 13.65 -24.12
CA LYS A 190 18.47 15.07 -23.71
C LYS A 190 18.13 15.20 -22.23
N PHE A 191 18.95 15.96 -21.51
CA PHE A 191 18.71 16.29 -20.11
C PHE A 191 18.02 17.66 -19.98
N ARG A 192 16.96 17.74 -19.17
CA ARG A 192 16.30 18.99 -18.80
C ARG A 192 16.43 19.24 -17.30
N PHE A 193 17.36 20.12 -16.93
CA PHE A 193 17.61 20.51 -15.54
C PHE A 193 16.62 21.55 -14.99
N LYS A 194 15.79 22.14 -15.84
CA LYS A 194 14.82 23.19 -15.47
C LYS A 194 13.48 22.57 -15.07
N ILE A 195 13.43 21.92 -13.91
CA ILE A 195 12.23 21.26 -13.37
C ILE A 195 11.29 22.28 -12.71
N TRP A 196 11.82 23.36 -12.13
CA TRP A 196 11.03 24.34 -11.38
C TRP A 196 10.51 25.46 -12.28
N ARG A 197 9.17 25.60 -12.38
CA ARG A 197 8.53 26.83 -12.87
C ARG A 197 8.25 27.77 -11.70
N TRP A 198 9.19 28.66 -11.38
CA TRP A 198 8.84 29.87 -10.63
C TRP A 198 8.04 30.77 -11.56
N ARG A 199 6.71 30.63 -11.55
CA ARG A 199 5.82 31.54 -12.27
C ARG A 199 5.42 32.64 -11.29
N HIS A 200 6.21 33.71 -11.23
CA HIS A 200 5.67 35.00 -10.82
C HIS A 200 4.58 35.38 -11.85
N ARG A 201 3.31 35.29 -11.44
CA ARG A 201 2.24 36.05 -12.09
C ARG A 201 2.42 37.49 -11.62
N ASN A 202 2.88 38.36 -12.51
CA ASN A 202 2.47 39.75 -12.50
C ASN A 202 1.26 39.87 -13.44
#